data_AF-A0A6N7INW2-F1
#
_entry.id   AF-A0A6N7INW2-F1
#
_cell.length_a   1.000
_cell.length_b   1.000
_cell.length_c   1.000
_cell.angle_alpha   90.00
_cell.angle_beta   90.00
_cell.angle_gamma   90.00
#
_symmetry.space_group_name_H-M   'P 1'
#
loop_
_entity.id
_entity.type
_entity.pdbx_description
1 polymer ?
#
loop_
_entity_poly.entity_id
_entity_poly.type
_entity_poly.pdbx_seq_one_letter_code
_entity_poly.pdbx_strand_id
1 'polypeptide(L)' 'MKDKNELAKGWVLKAESDLATARRMLASEGPFDTACFHCQQAIEKFLKAFLAFQGQQIPRTQPPAENHVMGQHGPNIQ' A
#
# COMPACT_ATOMS: atom_id res chain seq x y z
N MET A 1 -8.13 -23.43 -7.30
CA MET A 1 -8.54 -22.02 -7.39
C MET A 1 -7.86 -21.29 -6.25
N LYS A 2 -7.20 -20.14 -6.47
CA LYS A 2 -6.72 -19.33 -5.33
C LYS A 2 -7.95 -18.95 -4.51
N ASP A 3 -7.93 -19.30 -3.22
CA ASP A 3 -9.04 -18.99 -2.32
C ASP A 3 -9.25 -17.48 -2.30
N LYS A 4 -10.45 -17.04 -2.68
CA LYS A 4 -10.83 -15.61 -2.74
C LYS A 4 -10.61 -14.94 -1.39
N ASN A 5 -10.79 -15.68 -0.29
CA ASN A 5 -10.54 -15.21 1.06
C ASN A 5 -9.04 -14.98 1.30
N GLU A 6 -8.18 -15.90 0.88
CA GLU A 6 -6.73 -15.74 1.03
C GLU A 6 -6.19 -14.58 0.17
N LEU A 7 -6.73 -14.41 -1.04
CA LEU A 7 -6.41 -13.25 -1.87
C LEU A 7 -6.85 -11.93 -1.22
N ALA A 8 -8.08 -11.88 -0.69
CA ALA A 8 -8.60 -10.71 0.01
C ALA A 8 -7.77 -10.37 1.25
N LYS A 9 -7.46 -11.36 2.10
CA LYS A 9 -6.59 -11.20 3.28
C LYS A 9 -5.22 -10.64 2.88
N GLY A 10 -4.62 -11.14 1.81
CA GLY A 10 -3.34 -10.63 1.32
C GLY A 10 -3.39 -9.14 0.92
N TRP A 11 -4.51 -8.67 0.39
CA TRP A 11 -4.70 -7.25 0.10
C TRP A 11 -4.96 -6.41 1.36
N VAL A 12 -5.76 -6.92 2.30
CA VAL A 12 -6.01 -6.28 3.60
C VAL A 12 -4.69 -6.03 4.35
N LEU A 13 -3.84 -7.06 4.47
CA LEU A 13 -2.56 -6.94 5.16
C LEU A 13 -1.64 -5.87 4.54
N LYS A 14 -1.64 -5.75 3.21
CA LYS A 14 -0.88 -4.70 2.52
C LYS A 14 -1.48 -3.31 2.78
N ALA A 15 -2.80 -3.18 2.74
CA ALA A 15 -3.49 -1.92 3.02
C ALA A 15 -3.24 -1.44 4.45
N GLU A 16 -3.25 -2.35 5.42
CA GLU A 16 -2.92 -2.06 6.81
C GLU A 16 -1.47 -1.60 6.98
N SER A 17 -0.53 -2.20 6.24
CA SER A 17 0.87 -1.75 6.22
C SER A 17 1.01 -0.32 5.72
N ASP A 18 0.32 0.06 4.63
CA ASP A 18 0.33 1.45 4.15
C ASP A 18 -0.28 2.40 5.18
N LEU A 19 -1.42 2.02 5.78
CA LEU A 19 -2.08 2.83 6.80
C LEU A 19 -1.18 3.01 8.03
N ALA A 20 -0.44 1.99 8.44
CA ALA A 20 0.54 2.09 9.51
C ALA A 20 1.67 3.08 9.16
N THR A 21 2.18 3.05 7.93
CA THR A 21 3.18 4.04 7.46
C THR A 21 2.61 5.45 7.47
N ALA A 22 1.40 5.67 6.95
CA ALA A 22 0.74 6.98 6.98
C ALA A 22 0.61 7.50 8.42
N ARG A 23 0.19 6.65 9.37
CA ARG A 23 0.11 7.02 10.79
C ARG A 23 1.47 7.41 11.39
N ARG A 24 2.54 6.70 11.03
CA ARG A 24 3.90 7.04 11.48
C ARG A 24 4.32 8.42 10.95
N MET A 25 4.06 8.71 9.67
CA MET A 25 4.37 10.01 9.07
C MET A 25 3.57 11.15 9.70
N LEU A 26 2.30 10.91 10.04
CA LEU A 26 1.48 11.89 10.77
C LEU A 26 2.01 12.12 12.20
N ALA A 27 2.40 11.04 12.89
CA ALA A 27 2.96 11.14 14.23
C ALA A 27 4.34 11.82 14.28
N SER A 28 5.10 11.77 13.18
CA SER A 28 6.36 12.51 13.01
C SER A 28 6.16 13.94 12.47
N GLU A 29 4.92 14.43 12.39
CA GLU A 29 4.57 15.74 11.82
C GLU A 29 5.07 15.96 10.39
N GLY A 30 5.14 14.87 9.62
CA GLY A 30 5.51 14.86 8.21
C GLY A 30 6.55 13.79 7.87
N PRO A 31 6.93 13.67 6.59
CA PRO A 31 6.44 14.47 5.46
C PRO A 31 4.99 14.08 5.05
N PHE A 32 4.11 15.09 4.94
CA PHE A 32 2.66 14.87 4.77
C PHE A 32 2.25 14.37 3.39
N ASP A 33 3.03 14.68 2.35
CA ASP A 33 2.86 14.12 1.01
C ASP A 33 3.01 12.58 1.02
N THR A 34 3.98 12.08 1.78
CA THR A 34 4.23 10.65 1.97
C THR A 34 3.09 10.01 2.78
N ALA A 35 2.55 10.70 3.79
CA ALA A 35 1.35 10.26 4.49
C ALA A 35 0.14 10.14 3.54
N CYS A 36 -0.10 11.15 2.71
CA CYS A 36 -1.18 11.14 1.71
C CYS A 36 -1.01 10.01 0.68
N PHE A 37 0.22 9.80 0.20
CA PHE A 37 0.54 8.71 -0.72
C PHE A 37 0.17 7.35 -0.11
N HIS A 38 0.57 7.08 1.13
CA HIS A 38 0.23 5.83 1.79
C HIS A 38 -1.27 5.71 2.12
N CYS A 39 -1.96 6.80 2.43
CA CYS A 39 -3.42 6.78 2.55
C CYS A 39 -4.11 6.36 1.24
N GLN A 40 -3.68 6.91 0.10
CA GLN A 40 -4.19 6.52 -1.23
C GLN A 40 -3.93 5.04 -1.49
N GLN A 41 -2.70 4.57 -1.25
CA GLN A 41 -2.30 3.17 -1.44
C GLN A 41 -3.13 2.22 -0.56
N ALA A 42 -3.38 2.59 0.70
CA ALA A 42 -4.22 1.82 1.61
C ALA A 42 -5.65 1.69 1.07
N ILE A 43 -6.27 2.79 0.65
CA ILE A 43 -7.63 2.78 0.06
C ILE A 43 -7.68 1.88 -1.18
N GLU A 44 -6.73 2.04 -2.11
CA GLU A 44 -6.68 1.22 -3.32
C GLU A 44 -6.58 -0.27 -2.98
N LYS A 45 -5.74 -0.65 -2.02
CA LYS A 45 -5.57 -2.04 -1.61
C LYS A 45 -6.79 -2.59 -0.87
N PHE A 46 -7.48 -1.78 -0.06
CA PHE A 46 -8.77 -2.19 0.52
C PHE A 46 -9.84 -2.44 -0.55
N LEU A 47 -9.91 -1.59 -1.58
CA LEU A 47 -10.83 -1.82 -2.71
C LEU A 47 -10.46 -3.10 -3.47
N LYS A 48 -9.16 -3.36 -3.70
CA LYS A 48 -8.70 -4.63 -4.29
C LYS A 48 -9.06 -5.84 -3.42
N ALA A 49 -8.97 -5.72 -2.09
CA ALA A 49 -9.40 -6.76 -1.16
C ALA A 49 -10.91 -7.04 -1.30
N PHE A 50 -11.74 -5.99 -1.36
CA PHE A 50 -13.18 -6.11 -1.55
C PHE A 50 -13.52 -6.81 -2.87
N LEU A 51 -12.89 -6.40 -3.99
CA LEU A 51 -13.09 -7.04 -5.29
C LEU A 51 -12.65 -8.51 -5.28
N ALA A 52 -11.51 -8.81 -4.65
CA ALA A 52 -11.02 -10.18 -4.48
C ALA A 52 -12.01 -11.05 -3.71
N PHE A 53 -12.57 -10.53 -2.61
CA PHE A 53 -13.55 -11.21 -1.78
C PHE A 53 -14.85 -11.50 -2.56
N GLN A 54 -15.32 -10.53 -3.36
CA GLN A 54 -16.45 -10.71 -4.28
C GLN A 54 -16.13 -11.68 -5.44
N GLY A 55 -14.86 -12.07 -5.60
CA GLY A 55 -14.40 -12.88 -6.73
C GLY A 55 -14.46 -12.16 -8.07
N GLN A 56 -14.48 -10.84 -8.04
CA GLN A 56 -14.42 -10.00 -9.22
C GLN A 56 -12.97 -9.88 -9.69
N GLN A 57 -12.79 -9.56 -10.98
CA GLN A 57 -11.47 -9.27 -11.49
C GLN A 57 -10.94 -8.00 -10.82
N ILE A 58 -9.69 -8.06 -10.37
CA ILE A 58 -8.99 -6.89 -9.83
C ILE A 58 -8.45 -6.10 -11.02
N PRO A 59 -8.91 -4.86 -11.25
CA PRO A 59 -8.37 -4.02 -12.31
C PRO A 59 -6.88 -3.83 -12.13
N ARG A 60 -6.13 -3.87 -13.23
CA ARG A 60 -4.73 -3.47 -13.22
C ARG A 60 -4.67 -1.95 -13.16
N THR A 61 -4.68 -1.39 -11.97
CA THR A 61 -4.29 0.00 -11.76
C THR A 61 -2.77 0.10 -11.90
N GLN A 62 -2.31 0.90 -12.87
CA GLN A 62 -0.91 1.27 -13.04
C GLN A 62 -0.51 2.32 -11.99
N PRO A 63 0.78 2.38 -11.60
CA PRO A 63 1.21 2.91 -10.31
C PRO A 63 1.26 4.45 -10.32
N PRO A 64 0.86 5.14 -9.24
CA PRO A 64 1.57 6.35 -8.87
C PRO A 64 2.93 5.89 -8.28
N ALA A 65 3.97 5.92 -9.11
CA ALA A 65 5.39 5.90 -8.69
C ALA A 65 5.90 4.76 -7.77
N GLU A 66 5.44 3.51 -7.91
CA GLU A 66 5.93 2.39 -7.08
C GLU A 66 7.41 1.98 -7.35
N ASN A 67 8.17 2.65 -8.24
CA ASN A 67 9.52 2.22 -8.63
C ASN A 67 10.65 3.29 -8.60
N HIS A 68 10.49 4.47 -7.98
CA HIS A 68 11.59 5.47 -8.00
C HIS A 68 12.04 6.03 -6.64
N VAL A 69 11.34 5.81 -5.53
CA VAL A 69 11.71 6.48 -4.25
C VAL A 69 12.38 5.55 -3.22
N MET A 70 12.36 4.22 -3.40
CA MET A 70 13.00 3.29 -2.44
C MET A 70 14.45 2.96 -2.77
N GLY A 71 15.14 3.84 -3.49
CA GLY A 71 16.45 3.55 -4.05
C GLY A 71 17.50 4.63 -3.88
N GLN A 72 17.52 5.45 -2.83
CA GLN A 72 18.73 6.17 -2.41
C GLN A 72 18.82 6.34 -0.89
N HIS A 73 20.05 6.13 -0.38
CA HIS A 73 20.54 6.39 0.98
C HIS A 73 20.37 5.29 2.04
N GLY A 74 21.04 4.15 1.82
CA GLY A 74 21.78 3.53 2.94
C GLY A 74 23.11 4.29 3.14
N PRO A 75 23.54 4.58 4.38
CA PRO A 75 24.82 5.25 4.59
C PRO A 75 25.95 4.32 4.15
N ASN A 76 26.74 4.74 3.16
CA ASN A 76 28.01 4.10 2.87
C ASN A 76 29.01 4.58 3.93
N ILE A 77 29.30 3.71 4.89
CA ILE A 77 30.39 3.88 5.84
C ILE A 77 31.60 3.18 5.21
N GLN A 78 32.40 3.95 4.46
CA GLN A 78 33.82 3.73 4.24
C GLN A 78 34.52 5.08 4.24
#